data_AF-A0A7C7CC34-F1
#
_entry.id   AF-A0A7C7CC34-F1
#
_cell.length_a   1.000
_cell.length_b   1.000
_cell.length_c   1.000
_cell.angle_alpha   90.00
_cell.angle_beta   90.00
_cell.angle_gamma   90.00
#
_symmetry.space_group_name_H-M   'P 1'
#
loop_
_entity.id
_entity.type
_entity.pdbx_description
1 polymer ?
#
loop_
_entity_poly.entity_id
_entity_poly.type
_entity_poly.pdbx_seq_one_letter_code
_entity_poly.pdbx_strand_id
1 'polypeptide(L)'
;MSGIVERLTEGMVNRDMRAEGHALLSKWEKTGLLEGIEKDRSRQAMARLLENQAKELLREGSSMAAGDVEGFAAVAFPIVRRVFAGLIANDLVSVQPMSLPSGLIFFLDFTFSGDLGGTEGAQTRRFGNVAGTGSIYGGDKVGSQLTGGLNLLSSSGIDLSGPRTVSARGYAYGSPTGSVACAAHANTGVIKAQFAVNSATEAQKKLIVFDPDILALSGSGTNYKVCVWDTDKTSYVQQDADFDNLGAFTVSPANTAVAMGVAGWRQIRRLTQLVDSTEANTATGSAVRLVSIAVSASTTISLAGTTVQVPIRD
;
A
#
# COMPACT_ATOMS: atom_id res chain seq x y z
N MET A 1 45.21 52.08 58.21
CA MET A 1 45.36 50.97 57.23
C MET A 1 44.05 50.25 56.89
N SER A 2 42.90 50.47 57.55
CA SER A 2 41.66 49.73 57.21
C SER A 2 40.85 50.29 56.03
N GLY A 3 40.86 51.61 55.80
CA GLY A 3 40.03 52.22 54.74
C GLY A 3 40.39 51.89 53.29
N ILE A 4 41.62 51.40 53.03
CA ILE A 4 42.03 50.96 51.69
C ILE A 4 41.62 49.51 51.41
N VAL A 5 41.59 48.66 52.45
CA VAL A 5 41.12 47.29 52.33
C VAL A 5 39.61 47.27 52.13
N GLU A 6 38.87 48.09 52.87
CA GLU A 6 37.41 48.24 52.73
C GLU A 6 37.00 48.58 51.29
N ARG A 7 37.63 49.60 50.68
CA ARG A 7 37.36 50.01 49.27
C ARG A 7 37.80 49.00 48.22
N LEU A 8 38.77 48.14 48.53
CA LEU A 8 39.19 47.04 47.65
C LEU A 8 38.27 45.82 47.78
N THR A 9 37.50 45.72 48.88
CA THR A 9 36.55 44.63 49.14
C THR A 9 35.08 45.03 48.94
N GLU A 10 34.81 46.31 48.73
CA GLU A 10 33.47 46.86 48.49
C GLU A 10 32.96 46.40 47.11
N GLY A 11 32.17 45.33 47.10
CA GLY A 11 31.67 44.67 45.89
C GLY A 11 32.15 43.22 45.72
N MET A 12 33.02 42.72 46.61
CA MET A 12 33.41 41.32 46.60
C MET A 12 32.26 40.45 47.16
N VAL A 13 31.35 40.04 46.27
CA VAL A 13 30.34 39.03 46.58
C VAL A 13 31.06 37.72 46.86
N ASN A 14 30.98 37.22 48.10
CA ASN A 14 31.54 35.91 48.47
C ASN A 14 30.79 34.81 47.72
N ARG A 15 31.30 34.46 46.54
CA ARG A 15 30.78 33.36 45.73
C ARG A 15 31.36 32.06 46.26
N ASP A 16 30.53 31.29 46.95
CA ASP A 16 30.92 29.96 47.40
C ASP A 16 30.96 28.97 46.22
N MET A 17 32.13 28.88 45.58
CA MET A 17 32.35 27.99 44.43
C MET A 17 32.19 26.51 44.76
N ARG A 18 32.27 26.12 46.04
CA ARG A 18 32.09 24.73 46.47
C ARG A 18 30.60 24.38 46.53
N ALA A 19 29.80 25.23 47.18
CA ALA A 19 28.35 25.06 47.23
C ALA A 19 27.72 25.09 45.83
N GLU A 20 28.15 26.03 44.97
CA GLU A 20 27.70 26.12 43.57
C GLU A 20 28.10 24.87 42.77
N GLY A 21 29.33 24.37 42.93
CA GLY A 21 29.80 23.15 42.28
C GLY A 21 28.99 21.90 42.67
N HIS A 22 28.67 21.75 43.96
CA HIS A 22 27.84 20.65 44.44
C HIS A 22 26.38 20.75 43.98
N ALA A 23 25.83 21.96 43.93
CA ALA A 23 24.48 22.18 43.42
C ALA A 23 24.36 21.82 41.93
N LEU A 24 25.34 22.22 41.12
CA LEU A 24 25.40 21.85 39.70
C LEU A 24 25.57 20.34 39.51
N LEU A 25 26.46 19.72 40.30
CA LEU A 25 26.66 18.27 40.24
C LEU A 25 25.39 17.51 40.60
N SER A 26 24.70 17.88 41.69
CA SER A 26 23.43 17.26 42.08
C SER A 26 22.31 17.46 41.04
N LYS A 27 22.24 18.65 40.42
CA LYS A 27 21.26 18.94 39.35
C LYS A 27 21.46 18.02 38.15
N TRP A 28 22.68 17.91 37.64
CA TRP A 28 22.98 17.14 36.43
C TRP A 28 23.11 15.63 36.70
N GLU A 29 23.44 15.21 37.92
CA GLU A 29 23.43 13.80 38.33
C GLU A 29 22.01 13.22 38.32
N LYS A 30 21.00 14.02 38.70
CA LYS A 30 19.58 13.62 38.60
C LYS A 30 19.11 13.37 37.16
N THR A 31 19.80 13.94 36.16
CA THR A 31 19.46 13.73 34.74
C THR A 31 20.06 12.46 34.15
N GLY A 32 20.91 11.74 34.89
CA GLY A 32 21.61 10.55 34.40
C GLY A 32 22.76 10.84 33.42
N LEU A 33 22.91 12.09 32.95
CA LEU A 33 23.94 12.48 31.97
C LEU A 33 25.39 12.41 32.50
N LEU A 34 25.55 12.24 33.82
CA LEU A 34 26.84 12.09 34.49
C LEU A 34 27.18 10.63 34.85
N GLU A 35 26.30 9.69 34.49
CA GLU A 35 26.50 8.26 34.71
C GLU A 35 27.64 7.73 33.83
N GLY A 36 28.50 6.86 34.39
CA GLY A 36 29.67 6.30 33.70
C GLY A 36 30.95 7.16 33.75
N ILE A 37 30.92 8.36 34.33
CA ILE A 37 32.13 9.16 34.59
C ILE A 37 32.67 8.87 36.00
N GLU A 38 33.73 8.07 36.07
CA GLU A 38 34.31 7.59 37.35
C GLU A 38 35.06 8.69 38.13
N LYS A 39 35.69 9.63 37.43
CA LYS A 39 36.50 10.68 38.07
C LYS A 39 35.65 11.87 38.49
N ASP A 40 35.63 12.18 39.79
CA ASP A 40 34.85 13.28 40.38
C ASP A 40 35.19 14.65 39.77
N ARG A 41 36.47 14.91 39.51
CA ARG A 41 36.91 16.13 38.81
C ARG A 41 36.32 16.23 37.39
N SER A 42 36.23 15.12 36.67
CA SER A 42 35.64 15.08 35.32
C SER A 42 34.12 15.25 35.38
N ARG A 43 33.46 14.71 36.41
CA ARG A 43 32.03 14.88 36.68
C ARG A 43 31.69 16.35 36.95
N GLN A 44 32.45 17.02 37.80
CA GLN A 44 32.28 18.45 38.08
C GLN A 44 32.56 19.33 36.86
N ALA A 45 33.57 19.01 36.06
CA ALA A 45 33.86 19.72 34.82
C ALA A 45 32.73 19.54 33.80
N MET A 46 32.22 18.32 33.64
CA MET A 46 31.10 18.01 32.75
C MET A 46 29.80 18.71 33.18
N ALA A 47 29.48 18.70 34.47
CA ALA A 47 28.30 19.41 35.01
C ALA A 47 28.33 20.92 34.71
N ARG A 48 29.53 21.55 34.78
CA ARG A 48 29.70 22.97 34.41
C ARG A 48 29.57 23.20 32.91
N LEU A 49 30.10 22.31 32.08
CA LEU A 49 29.95 22.40 30.63
C LEU A 49 28.47 22.26 30.22
N LEU A 50 27.75 21.28 30.78
CA LEU A 50 26.32 21.09 30.54
C LEU A 50 25.49 22.31 30.96
N GLU A 51 25.80 22.91 32.11
CA GLU A 51 25.14 24.15 32.54
C GLU A 51 25.37 25.30 31.55
N ASN A 52 26.62 25.49 31.09
CA ASN A 52 26.95 26.53 30.12
C ASN A 52 26.27 26.29 28.77
N GLN A 53 26.22 25.04 28.30
CA GLN A 53 25.52 24.68 27.06
C GLN A 53 24.00 24.89 27.19
N ALA A 54 23.40 24.48 28.30
CA ALA A 54 21.97 24.68 28.55
C ALA A 54 21.61 26.16 28.62
N LYS A 55 22.47 26.98 29.23
CA LYS A 55 22.28 28.42 29.33
C LYS A 55 22.32 29.10 27.96
N GLU A 56 23.28 28.73 27.10
CA GLU A 56 23.36 29.29 25.75
C GLU A 56 22.21 28.78 24.85
N LEU A 57 21.77 27.53 24.99
CA LEU A 57 20.59 27.02 24.28
C LEU A 57 19.29 27.73 24.69
N LEU A 58 19.10 28.01 25.98
CA LEU A 58 17.93 28.77 26.46
C LEU A 58 17.97 30.24 26.03
N ARG A 59 19.17 30.82 25.96
CA ARG A 59 19.38 32.18 25.46
C ARG A 59 19.10 32.27 23.96
N GLU A 60 19.56 31.30 23.17
CA GLU A 60 19.24 31.22 21.74
C GLU A 60 17.73 30.99 21.53
N GLY A 61 17.12 30.02 22.25
CA GLY A 61 15.69 29.72 22.14
C GLY A 61 14.75 30.87 22.53
N SER A 62 15.15 31.69 23.51
CA SER A 62 14.38 32.89 23.90
C SER A 62 14.58 34.08 22.94
N SER A 63 15.76 34.22 22.33
CA SER A 63 16.01 35.25 21.31
C SER A 63 15.27 35.00 19.98
N MET A 64 14.96 33.74 19.65
CA MET A 64 14.22 33.36 18.44
C MET A 64 12.73 33.75 18.48
N ALA A 65 12.16 34.00 19.67
CA ALA A 65 10.75 34.37 19.82
C ALA A 65 10.48 35.88 19.64
N ALA A 66 11.52 36.71 19.54
CA ALA A 66 11.42 38.17 19.58
C ALA A 66 11.30 38.85 18.20
N GLY A 67 11.09 38.09 17.13
CA GLY A 67 10.42 38.59 15.91
C GLY A 67 11.19 39.52 14.98
N ASP A 68 12.48 39.83 15.21
CA ASP A 68 13.29 40.58 14.23
C ASP A 68 14.59 39.85 13.88
N VAL A 69 14.87 39.84 12.59
CA VAL A 69 15.82 38.99 11.87
C VAL A 69 17.29 39.29 12.27
N GLU A 70 18.17 38.28 12.10
CA GLU A 70 19.65 38.33 12.15
C GLU A 70 20.40 37.80 13.40
N GLY A 71 19.72 37.11 14.31
CA GLY A 71 20.43 36.28 15.30
C GLY A 71 20.89 34.96 14.69
N PHE A 72 22.08 34.89 14.08
CA PHE A 72 22.71 33.61 13.70
C PHE A 72 22.77 32.71 14.94
N ALA A 73 21.97 31.63 14.96
CA ALA A 73 22.04 30.63 16.03
C ALA A 73 23.38 29.90 15.94
N ALA A 74 24.36 30.39 16.70
CA ALA A 74 25.75 29.96 16.62
C ALA A 74 25.94 28.55 17.18
N VAL A 75 25.05 28.08 18.07
CA VAL A 75 25.16 26.78 18.75
C VAL A 75 24.14 25.75 18.25
N ALA A 76 22.89 26.13 18.00
CA ALA A 76 21.85 25.17 17.54
C ALA A 76 22.10 24.61 16.13
N PHE A 77 22.48 25.43 15.15
CA PHE A 77 22.70 24.97 13.77
C PHE A 77 23.88 23.97 13.63
N PRO A 78 25.03 24.16 14.29
CA PRO A 78 26.11 23.16 14.27
C PRO A 78 25.75 21.83 14.93
N ILE A 79 24.93 21.83 15.99
CA ILE A 79 24.46 20.59 16.64
C ILE A 79 23.57 19.81 15.67
N VAL A 80 22.61 20.48 15.04
CA VAL A 80 21.74 19.91 14.00
C VAL A 80 22.60 19.31 12.88
N ARG A 81 23.57 20.05 12.32
CA ARG A 81 24.46 19.52 11.28
C ARG A 81 25.25 18.28 11.70
N ARG A 82 25.73 18.22 12.95
CA ARG A 82 26.54 17.09 13.46
C ARG A 82 25.71 15.85 13.77
N VAL A 83 24.52 16.02 14.36
CA VAL A 83 23.66 14.89 14.75
C VAL A 83 22.89 14.34 13.56
N PHE A 84 22.41 15.18 12.64
CA PHE A 84 21.64 14.72 11.47
C PHE A 84 22.45 13.81 10.53
N ALA A 85 23.75 14.04 10.38
CA ALA A 85 24.62 13.17 9.58
C ALA A 85 24.93 11.81 10.25
N GLY A 86 24.72 11.69 11.57
CA GLY A 86 24.91 10.44 12.31
C GLY A 86 23.65 9.57 12.42
N LEU A 87 22.51 10.04 11.89
CA LEU A 87 21.26 9.30 11.90
C LEU A 87 21.15 8.38 10.67
N ILE A 88 20.86 7.10 10.90
CA ILE A 88 20.53 6.11 9.86
C ILE A 88 19.31 6.50 9.01
N ALA A 89 18.51 7.44 9.50
CA ALA A 89 17.34 7.96 8.81
C ALA A 89 17.68 8.61 7.46
N ASN A 90 18.89 9.18 7.31
CA ASN A 90 19.33 9.78 6.05
C ASN A 90 19.63 8.72 4.97
N ASP A 91 20.07 7.52 5.39
CA ASP A 91 20.36 6.42 4.46
C ASP A 91 19.09 5.69 4.00
N LEU A 92 18.01 5.76 4.79
CA LEU A 92 16.73 5.09 4.50
C LEU A 92 15.74 5.97 3.74
N VAL A 93 15.83 7.30 3.86
CA VAL A 93 14.86 8.24 3.30
C VAL A 93 15.59 9.42 2.66
N SER A 94 15.31 9.72 1.40
CA SER A 94 15.86 10.91 0.76
C SER A 94 15.22 12.17 1.35
N VAL A 95 16.05 13.08 1.87
CA VAL A 95 15.58 14.39 2.34
C VAL A 95 15.79 15.41 1.22
N GLN A 96 14.70 16.05 0.77
CA GLN A 96 14.78 17.20 -0.13
C GLN A 96 14.73 18.49 0.71
N PRO A 97 15.82 19.27 0.80
CA PRO A 97 15.83 20.50 1.59
C PRO A 97 14.86 21.53 0.98
N MET A 98 14.03 22.14 1.83
CA MET A 98 13.05 23.15 1.42
C MET A 98 13.56 24.57 1.68
N SER A 99 13.45 25.44 0.69
CA SER A 99 13.79 26.87 0.79
C SER A 99 12.59 27.77 1.13
N LEU A 100 11.35 27.30 0.88
CA LEU A 100 10.11 27.99 1.24
C LEU A 100 9.35 27.19 2.31
N PRO A 101 8.54 27.84 3.16
CA PRO A 101 7.77 27.19 4.22
C PRO A 101 6.68 26.23 3.71
N SER A 102 6.39 26.22 2.40
CA SER A 102 5.45 25.31 1.76
C SER A 102 6.10 24.59 0.59
N GLY A 103 5.86 23.28 0.50
CA GLY A 103 6.32 22.41 -0.58
C GLY A 103 5.11 21.96 -1.40
N LEU A 104 5.23 22.04 -2.72
CA LEU A 104 4.22 21.56 -3.67
C LEU A 104 4.74 20.28 -4.31
N ILE A 105 3.94 19.21 -4.26
CA ILE A 105 4.23 17.93 -4.91
C ILE A 105 3.17 17.71 -5.98
N PHE A 106 3.61 17.54 -7.22
CA PHE A 106 2.76 17.11 -8.32
C PHE A 106 3.02 15.63 -8.57
N PHE A 107 1.95 14.85 -8.77
CA PHE A 107 2.04 13.47 -9.21
C PHE A 107 1.08 13.26 -10.39
N LEU A 108 1.46 12.36 -11.28
CA LEU A 108 0.61 11.92 -12.38
C LEU A 108 -0.04 10.61 -11.97
N ASP A 109 -1.37 10.57 -11.99
CA ASP A 109 -2.15 9.36 -11.79
C ASP A 109 -2.94 9.05 -13.07
N PHE A 110 -2.95 7.78 -13.47
CA PHE A 110 -3.62 7.33 -14.67
C PHE A 110 -4.98 6.76 -14.30
N THR A 111 -6.05 7.34 -14.85
CA THR A 111 -7.42 6.84 -14.69
C THR A 111 -7.94 6.32 -16.02
N PHE A 112 -8.82 5.31 -15.97
CA PHE A 112 -9.47 4.80 -17.17
C PHE A 112 -10.65 5.70 -17.52
N SER A 113 -10.64 6.27 -18.72
CA SER A 113 -11.80 6.96 -19.31
C SER A 113 -12.60 6.00 -20.18
N GLY A 114 -13.92 6.14 -20.13
CA GLY A 114 -14.83 5.39 -21.00
C GLY A 114 -15.04 6.01 -22.38
N ASP A 115 -14.41 7.16 -22.65
CA ASP A 115 -14.64 7.93 -23.85
C ASP A 115 -13.70 7.47 -24.96
N LEU A 116 -14.27 6.87 -26.00
CA LEU A 116 -13.52 6.38 -27.14
C LEU A 116 -13.90 7.19 -28.38
N GLY A 117 -12.93 7.87 -28.99
CA GLY A 117 -13.17 8.67 -30.20
C GLY A 117 -14.14 9.83 -30.04
N GLY A 118 -14.24 10.43 -28.85
CA GLY A 118 -15.12 11.57 -28.56
C GLY A 118 -16.58 11.21 -28.28
N THR A 119 -16.91 9.91 -28.22
CA THR A 119 -18.23 9.45 -27.77
C THR A 119 -18.18 9.17 -26.27
N GLU A 120 -18.91 9.97 -25.49
CA GLU A 120 -18.96 9.83 -24.04
C GLU A 120 -19.55 8.47 -23.64
N GLY A 121 -18.86 7.73 -22.77
CA GLY A 121 -19.33 6.44 -22.26
C GLY A 121 -19.33 5.28 -23.26
N ALA A 122 -18.66 5.41 -24.40
CA ALA A 122 -18.57 4.37 -25.43
C ALA A 122 -18.01 3.03 -24.90
N GLN A 123 -17.12 3.07 -23.91
CA GLN A 123 -16.55 1.88 -23.29
C GLN A 123 -16.47 2.02 -21.76
N THR A 124 -17.55 1.67 -21.06
CA THR A 124 -17.64 1.81 -19.60
C THR A 124 -16.67 0.91 -18.81
N ARG A 125 -16.13 -0.14 -19.42
CA ARG A 125 -15.19 -1.09 -18.79
C ARG A 125 -14.16 -1.64 -19.78
N ARG A 126 -12.90 -1.78 -19.36
CA ARG A 126 -11.84 -2.47 -20.11
C ARG A 126 -10.81 -3.10 -19.17
N PHE A 127 -10.43 -4.36 -19.41
CA PHE A 127 -9.42 -5.09 -18.60
C PHE A 127 -9.65 -5.03 -17.08
N GLY A 128 -10.91 -5.05 -16.66
CA GLY A 128 -11.29 -4.96 -15.25
C GLY A 128 -11.30 -3.55 -14.66
N ASN A 129 -10.87 -2.53 -15.40
CA ASN A 129 -11.05 -1.13 -15.05
C ASN A 129 -12.45 -0.66 -15.43
N VAL A 130 -13.01 0.22 -14.62
CA VAL A 130 -14.30 0.87 -14.86
C VAL A 130 -14.05 2.36 -14.99
N ALA A 131 -14.76 3.00 -15.91
CA ALA A 131 -14.64 4.44 -16.07
C ALA A 131 -14.98 5.14 -14.74
N GLY A 132 -14.10 6.03 -14.29
CA GLY A 132 -14.32 6.86 -13.10
C GLY A 132 -14.19 6.18 -11.74
N THR A 133 -13.74 4.92 -11.64
CA THR A 133 -13.69 4.20 -10.34
C THR A 133 -12.32 4.14 -9.66
N GLY A 134 -11.29 4.83 -10.17
CA GLY A 134 -9.98 4.93 -9.51
C GLY A 134 -8.78 4.86 -10.46
N SER A 135 -7.58 4.73 -9.86
CA SER A 135 -6.32 4.56 -10.60
C SER A 135 -6.26 3.23 -11.35
N ILE A 136 -5.63 3.22 -12.52
CA ILE A 136 -5.39 2.04 -13.36
C ILE A 136 -4.42 1.05 -12.70
N TYR A 137 -3.49 1.53 -11.88
CA TYR A 137 -2.37 0.72 -11.36
C TYR A 137 -2.59 0.18 -9.94
N GLY A 138 -3.78 0.35 -9.39
CA GLY A 138 -4.21 -0.42 -8.23
C GLY A 138 -5.00 0.38 -7.22
N GLY A 139 -6.13 -0.20 -6.83
CA GLY A 139 -7.02 0.26 -5.77
C GLY A 139 -8.23 1.05 -6.28
N ASP A 140 -9.09 1.44 -5.33
CA ASP A 140 -10.32 2.19 -5.57
C ASP A 140 -10.14 3.71 -5.60
N LYS A 141 -8.93 4.21 -5.33
CA LYS A 141 -8.68 5.63 -5.12
C LYS A 141 -7.75 6.19 -6.18
N VAL A 142 -8.03 7.44 -6.55
CA VAL A 142 -7.07 8.30 -7.27
C VAL A 142 -6.08 8.85 -6.24
N GLY A 143 -4.87 9.22 -6.65
CA GLY A 143 -3.80 9.65 -5.73
C GLY A 143 -4.20 10.75 -4.72
N SER A 144 -5.13 11.63 -5.06
CA SER A 144 -5.65 12.68 -4.16
C SER A 144 -6.48 12.13 -2.99
N GLN A 145 -6.96 10.90 -3.09
CA GLN A 145 -7.84 10.24 -2.12
C GLN A 145 -7.09 9.17 -1.31
N LEU A 146 -5.79 8.97 -1.54
CA LEU A 146 -4.98 7.98 -0.81
C LEU A 146 -4.92 8.25 0.70
N THR A 147 -5.09 9.50 1.13
CA THR A 147 -5.16 9.87 2.55
C THR A 147 -6.33 9.21 3.29
N GLY A 148 -7.39 8.83 2.57
CA GLY A 148 -8.55 8.09 3.10
C GLY A 148 -8.31 6.59 3.26
N GLY A 149 -7.11 6.09 2.94
CA GLY A 149 -6.80 4.68 2.87
C GLY A 149 -7.07 4.09 1.48
N LEU A 150 -6.31 3.05 1.16
CA LEU A 150 -6.38 2.33 -0.11
C LEU A 150 -6.91 0.93 0.15
N ASN A 151 -7.96 0.53 -0.57
CA ASN A 151 -8.38 -0.86 -0.56
C ASN A 151 -7.93 -1.57 -1.84
N LEU A 152 -7.25 -2.71 -1.67
CA LEU A 152 -6.74 -3.51 -2.77
C LEU A 152 -7.79 -4.47 -3.32
N LEU A 153 -8.78 -4.82 -2.50
CA LEU A 153 -9.79 -5.83 -2.80
C LEU A 153 -11.18 -5.33 -2.40
N SER A 154 -12.20 -5.67 -3.17
CA SER A 154 -13.58 -5.44 -2.74
C SER A 154 -13.92 -6.25 -1.48
N SER A 155 -15.04 -5.92 -0.84
CA SER A 155 -15.58 -6.69 0.30
C SER A 155 -15.83 -8.17 -0.03
N SER A 156 -15.96 -8.53 -1.31
CA SER A 156 -16.10 -9.90 -1.81
C SER A 156 -14.78 -10.52 -2.24
N GLY A 157 -13.63 -9.93 -1.89
CA GLY A 157 -12.30 -10.44 -2.21
C GLY A 157 -11.90 -10.31 -3.68
N ILE A 158 -12.67 -9.59 -4.51
CA ILE A 158 -12.39 -9.40 -5.94
C ILE A 158 -11.46 -8.21 -6.13
N ASP A 159 -10.61 -8.28 -7.15
CA ASP A 159 -9.72 -7.20 -7.57
C ASP A 159 -10.50 -5.96 -8.01
N LEU A 160 -10.15 -4.81 -7.44
CA LEU A 160 -10.89 -3.55 -7.60
C LEU A 160 -10.52 -2.83 -8.89
N SER A 161 -9.25 -2.92 -9.30
CA SER A 161 -8.72 -2.31 -10.52
C SER A 161 -7.41 -2.98 -10.94
N GLY A 162 -7.08 -2.77 -12.22
CA GLY A 162 -5.76 -2.95 -12.78
C GLY A 162 -5.27 -4.39 -12.96
N PRO A 163 -4.06 -4.54 -13.53
CA PRO A 163 -3.35 -5.82 -13.66
C PRO A 163 -2.67 -6.27 -12.35
N ARG A 164 -2.65 -5.43 -11.31
CA ARG A 164 -1.77 -5.59 -10.13
C ARG A 164 -1.94 -6.92 -9.40
N THR A 165 -3.16 -7.40 -9.25
CA THR A 165 -3.43 -8.69 -8.59
C THR A 165 -3.72 -9.80 -9.59
N VAL A 166 -4.09 -9.40 -10.80
CA VAL A 166 -4.51 -10.28 -11.90
C VAL A 166 -3.28 -10.58 -12.76
N SER A 167 -2.47 -11.51 -12.29
CA SER A 167 -1.29 -12.02 -13.00
C SER A 167 -0.07 -11.09 -13.08
N ALA A 168 0.04 -10.05 -12.24
CA ALA A 168 1.31 -9.33 -12.05
C ALA A 168 2.33 -10.09 -11.18
N ARG A 169 2.51 -11.40 -11.44
CA ARG A 169 3.86 -11.98 -11.37
C ARG A 169 4.63 -11.50 -12.59
N GLY A 170 4.93 -10.20 -12.64
CA GLY A 170 5.95 -9.63 -13.53
C GLY A 170 5.74 -9.72 -15.04
N TYR A 171 4.56 -10.13 -15.54
CA TYR A 171 4.34 -10.19 -16.98
C TYR A 171 3.90 -8.84 -17.53
N ALA A 172 4.90 -8.02 -17.84
CA ALA A 172 4.81 -6.85 -18.72
C ALA A 172 4.63 -7.28 -20.20
N TYR A 173 3.78 -8.28 -20.47
CA TYR A 173 3.36 -8.53 -21.85
C TYR A 173 2.45 -7.37 -22.26
N GLY A 174 2.71 -6.85 -23.46
CA GLY A 174 2.02 -5.68 -23.99
C GLY A 174 0.50 -5.81 -23.86
N SER A 175 -0.18 -4.68 -23.70
CA SER A 175 -1.64 -4.68 -23.78
C SER A 175 -2.05 -5.38 -25.08
N PRO A 176 -3.01 -6.32 -25.02
CA PRO A 176 -3.58 -6.95 -26.21
C PRO A 176 -3.95 -5.88 -27.24
N THR A 177 -3.61 -6.12 -28.51
CA THR A 177 -3.90 -5.22 -29.64
C THR A 177 -5.40 -5.13 -29.92
N GLY A 178 -6.15 -6.15 -29.51
CA GLY A 178 -7.61 -6.17 -29.55
C GLY A 178 -8.21 -7.10 -28.49
N SER A 179 -9.54 -7.14 -28.46
CA SER A 179 -10.30 -8.13 -27.70
C SER A 179 -11.45 -8.63 -28.56
N VAL A 180 -11.65 -9.94 -28.62
CA VAL A 180 -12.79 -10.55 -29.30
C VAL A 180 -13.68 -11.22 -28.27
N ALA A 181 -15.00 -11.12 -28.49
CA ALA A 181 -15.96 -11.91 -27.74
C ALA A 181 -15.93 -13.32 -28.31
N CYS A 182 -15.19 -14.22 -27.66
CA CYS A 182 -15.32 -15.63 -27.90
C CYS A 182 -16.60 -16.10 -27.21
N ALA A 183 -17.54 -16.67 -27.97
CA ALA A 183 -18.61 -17.44 -27.38
C ALA A 183 -17.97 -18.69 -26.75
N ALA A 184 -17.66 -18.60 -25.45
CA ALA A 184 -17.37 -19.74 -24.61
C ALA A 184 -18.67 -20.53 -24.38
N HIS A 185 -19.12 -21.13 -25.48
CA HIS A 185 -20.02 -22.26 -25.58
C HIS A 185 -21.50 -22.11 -25.24
N ALA A 186 -22.30 -22.59 -26.19
CA ALA A 186 -23.57 -23.21 -25.87
C ALA A 186 -23.42 -24.66 -25.32
N ASN A 187 -22.23 -25.30 -25.32
CA ASN A 187 -22.08 -26.76 -25.13
C ASN A 187 -20.74 -27.34 -24.54
N THR A 188 -19.79 -26.59 -23.96
CA THR A 188 -18.47 -27.18 -23.56
C THR A 188 -17.81 -26.61 -22.30
N GLY A 189 -18.38 -25.54 -21.71
CA GLY A 189 -18.01 -25.12 -20.36
C GLY A 189 -18.65 -26.06 -19.33
N VAL A 190 -17.86 -26.65 -18.44
CA VAL A 190 -18.34 -27.59 -17.41
C VAL A 190 -18.02 -27.03 -16.02
N ILE A 191 -18.99 -27.06 -15.11
CA ILE A 191 -18.76 -26.72 -13.70
C ILE A 191 -17.90 -27.83 -13.09
N LYS A 192 -16.70 -27.48 -12.61
CA LYS A 192 -15.82 -28.40 -11.87
C LYS A 192 -16.30 -28.56 -10.44
N ALA A 193 -16.65 -27.45 -9.80
CA ALA A 193 -17.15 -27.43 -8.43
C ALA A 193 -17.91 -26.14 -8.11
N GLN A 194 -18.90 -26.24 -7.22
CA GLN A 194 -19.54 -25.10 -6.58
C GLN A 194 -19.64 -25.37 -5.08
N PHE A 195 -19.19 -24.42 -4.26
CA PHE A 195 -19.14 -24.62 -2.80
C PHE A 195 -19.26 -23.31 -2.03
N ALA A 196 -19.69 -23.40 -0.78
CA ALA A 196 -19.67 -22.28 0.15
C ALA A 196 -18.28 -22.15 0.78
N VAL A 197 -17.77 -20.92 0.90
CA VAL A 197 -16.41 -20.66 1.40
C VAL A 197 -16.25 -21.09 2.86
N ASN A 198 -17.30 -20.97 3.66
CA ASN A 198 -17.34 -21.35 5.07
C ASN A 198 -17.24 -22.87 5.32
N SER A 199 -17.61 -23.69 4.35
CA SER A 199 -17.64 -25.15 4.44
C SER A 199 -16.78 -25.83 3.38
N ALA A 200 -15.76 -25.12 2.86
CA ALA A 200 -14.91 -25.62 1.80
C ALA A 200 -14.02 -26.78 2.28
N THR A 201 -14.06 -27.91 1.57
CA THR A 201 -13.16 -29.05 1.80
C THR A 201 -11.74 -28.75 1.32
N GLU A 202 -10.73 -29.50 1.76
CA GLU A 202 -9.34 -29.30 1.30
C GLU A 202 -9.18 -29.42 -0.23
N ALA A 203 -9.91 -30.35 -0.85
CA ALA A 203 -9.94 -30.49 -2.30
C ALA A 203 -10.52 -29.24 -2.99
N GLN A 204 -11.54 -28.60 -2.40
CA GLN A 204 -12.12 -27.36 -2.91
C GLN A 204 -11.21 -26.15 -2.69
N LYS A 205 -10.49 -26.10 -1.56
CA LYS A 205 -9.47 -25.08 -1.30
C LYS A 205 -8.30 -25.18 -2.29
N LYS A 206 -7.94 -26.39 -2.72
CA LYS A 206 -6.94 -26.60 -3.79
C LYS A 206 -7.39 -25.97 -5.12
N LEU A 207 -8.68 -26.05 -5.47
CA LEU A 207 -9.19 -25.48 -6.73
C LEU A 207 -9.06 -23.95 -6.82
N ILE A 208 -9.04 -23.27 -5.68
CA ILE A 208 -8.78 -21.81 -5.58
C ILE A 208 -7.34 -21.49 -5.19
N VAL A 209 -6.41 -22.45 -5.34
CA VAL A 209 -4.98 -22.29 -5.04
C VAL A 209 -4.72 -21.77 -3.61
N PHE A 210 -5.58 -22.16 -2.67
CA PHE A 210 -5.53 -21.69 -1.28
C PHE A 210 -5.45 -20.16 -1.14
N ASP A 211 -6.19 -19.43 -1.99
CA ASP A 211 -6.23 -17.96 -1.97
C ASP A 211 -6.60 -17.43 -0.57
N PRO A 212 -5.69 -16.73 0.12
CA PRO A 212 -5.91 -16.30 1.49
C PRO A 212 -7.03 -15.26 1.61
N ASP A 213 -7.23 -14.43 0.59
CA ASP A 213 -8.23 -13.37 0.61
C ASP A 213 -9.65 -13.94 0.47
N ILE A 214 -9.82 -14.99 -0.34
CA ILE A 214 -11.09 -15.71 -0.42
C ILE A 214 -11.34 -16.50 0.85
N LEU A 215 -10.31 -17.18 1.38
CA LEU A 215 -10.46 -17.99 2.59
C LEU A 215 -10.77 -17.13 3.82
N ALA A 216 -10.25 -15.91 3.89
CA ALA A 216 -10.58 -14.95 4.94
C ALA A 216 -12.08 -14.59 4.97
N LEU A 217 -12.77 -14.66 3.82
CA LEU A 217 -14.22 -14.43 3.75
C LEU A 217 -15.05 -15.46 4.51
N SER A 218 -14.47 -16.62 4.87
CA SER A 218 -15.14 -17.60 5.75
C SER A 218 -15.45 -17.06 7.15
N GLY A 219 -14.67 -16.08 7.62
CA GLY A 219 -14.88 -15.39 8.90
C GLY A 219 -15.75 -14.13 8.79
N SER A 220 -16.24 -13.78 7.59
CA SER A 220 -17.13 -12.64 7.40
C SER A 220 -18.53 -12.96 7.92
N GLY A 221 -19.24 -11.95 8.46
CA GLY A 221 -20.67 -12.07 8.77
C GLY A 221 -21.55 -12.27 7.54
N THR A 222 -20.98 -12.13 6.34
CA THR A 222 -21.64 -12.41 5.05
C THR A 222 -21.17 -13.76 4.51
N ASN A 223 -22.11 -14.63 4.14
CA ASN A 223 -21.79 -15.90 3.51
C ASN A 223 -21.43 -15.72 2.02
N TYR A 224 -20.38 -16.38 1.55
CA TYR A 224 -19.94 -16.35 0.15
C TYR A 224 -19.94 -17.74 -0.48
N LYS A 225 -20.24 -17.81 -1.78
CA LYS A 225 -20.17 -19.01 -2.61
C LYS A 225 -19.18 -18.81 -3.75
N VAL A 226 -18.40 -19.84 -4.03
CA VAL A 226 -17.44 -19.90 -5.14
C VAL A 226 -17.93 -20.91 -6.16
N CYS A 227 -17.78 -20.57 -7.44
CA CYS A 227 -18.00 -21.46 -8.56
C CYS A 227 -16.74 -21.52 -9.41
N VAL A 228 -16.29 -22.74 -9.69
CA VAL A 228 -15.15 -23.05 -10.53
C VAL A 228 -15.67 -23.78 -11.76
N TRP A 229 -15.35 -23.26 -12.92
CA TRP A 229 -15.79 -23.78 -14.20
C TRP A 229 -14.64 -23.78 -15.19
N ASP A 230 -14.58 -24.85 -15.98
CA ASP A 230 -13.52 -25.09 -16.94
C ASP A 230 -14.12 -24.95 -18.34
N THR A 231 -13.48 -24.16 -19.20
CA THR A 231 -13.85 -24.03 -20.62
C THR A 231 -12.74 -24.62 -21.46
N ASP A 232 -13.09 -25.51 -22.39
CA ASP A 232 -12.10 -26.20 -23.23
C ASP A 232 -11.28 -25.21 -24.05
N LYS A 233 -9.95 -25.37 -24.09
CA LYS A 233 -9.05 -24.51 -24.87
C LYS A 233 -9.44 -24.48 -26.35
N THR A 234 -9.91 -25.58 -26.90
CA THR A 234 -10.35 -25.69 -28.30
C THR A 234 -11.56 -24.83 -28.65
N SER A 235 -12.32 -24.39 -27.63
CA SER A 235 -13.43 -23.45 -27.80
C SER A 235 -13.00 -22.05 -28.20
N TYR A 236 -11.76 -21.70 -27.86
CA TYR A 236 -11.16 -20.44 -28.26
C TYR A 236 -10.41 -20.70 -29.57
N VAL A 237 -10.94 -20.21 -30.69
CA VAL A 237 -10.32 -20.40 -32.01
C VAL A 237 -8.92 -19.80 -31.98
N GLN A 238 -7.95 -20.44 -32.65
CA GLN A 238 -6.51 -20.11 -32.57
C GLN A 238 -6.13 -18.65 -32.90
N GLN A 239 -7.03 -17.86 -33.48
CA GLN A 239 -6.82 -16.44 -33.80
C GLN A 239 -7.37 -15.48 -32.73
N ASP A 240 -8.14 -15.98 -31.75
CA ASP A 240 -8.97 -15.15 -30.88
C ASP A 240 -8.39 -14.93 -29.47
N ALA A 241 -7.52 -15.83 -28.98
CA ALA A 241 -7.17 -15.85 -27.55
C ALA A 241 -5.65 -15.97 -27.28
N ASP A 242 -5.12 -14.96 -26.61
CA ASP A 242 -3.77 -14.95 -26.05
C ASP A 242 -3.74 -15.68 -24.70
N PHE A 243 -3.41 -16.96 -24.74
CA PHE A 243 -3.28 -17.79 -23.53
C PHE A 243 -2.07 -17.45 -22.66
N ASP A 244 -1.15 -16.60 -23.11
CA ASP A 244 -0.05 -16.12 -22.28
C ASP A 244 -0.55 -15.00 -21.34
N ASN A 245 -1.65 -14.32 -21.69
CA ASN A 245 -2.27 -13.24 -20.90
C ASN A 245 -3.63 -13.63 -20.30
N LEU A 246 -3.64 -14.69 -19.48
CA LEU A 246 -4.86 -15.20 -18.83
C LEU A 246 -5.55 -14.19 -17.91
N GLY A 247 -4.82 -13.18 -17.42
CA GLY A 247 -5.38 -12.13 -16.58
C GLY A 247 -6.34 -11.19 -17.32
N ALA A 248 -6.23 -11.12 -18.65
CA ALA A 248 -7.10 -10.31 -19.51
C ALA A 248 -8.40 -11.03 -19.92
N PHE A 249 -8.56 -12.32 -19.57
CA PHE A 249 -9.80 -13.05 -19.82
C PHE A 249 -10.89 -12.49 -18.91
N THR A 250 -11.95 -11.96 -19.52
CA THR A 250 -13.05 -11.36 -18.76
C THR A 250 -14.38 -11.93 -19.21
N VAL A 251 -15.16 -12.43 -18.26
CA VAL A 251 -16.52 -12.86 -18.52
C VAL A 251 -17.41 -11.63 -18.48
N SER A 252 -18.22 -11.41 -19.52
CA SER A 252 -19.13 -10.26 -19.56
C SER A 252 -20.13 -10.34 -18.40
N PRO A 253 -20.32 -9.28 -17.59
CA PRO A 253 -21.23 -9.29 -16.44
C PRO A 253 -22.71 -9.45 -16.83
N ALA A 254 -23.09 -9.07 -18.06
CA ALA A 254 -24.42 -9.37 -18.59
C ALA A 254 -24.59 -10.88 -18.82
N ASN A 255 -23.52 -11.56 -19.24
CA ASN A 255 -23.56 -12.97 -19.60
C ASN A 255 -23.25 -13.90 -18.42
N THR A 256 -22.55 -13.45 -17.36
CA THR A 256 -22.45 -14.21 -16.11
C THR A 256 -23.79 -14.33 -15.42
N ALA A 257 -24.58 -13.25 -15.37
CA ALA A 257 -25.91 -13.26 -14.77
C ALA A 257 -26.89 -14.14 -15.56
N VAL A 258 -26.83 -14.07 -16.90
CA VAL A 258 -27.65 -14.91 -17.79
C VAL A 258 -27.22 -16.37 -17.70
N ALA A 259 -25.92 -16.65 -17.78
CA ALA A 259 -25.44 -18.02 -17.83
C ALA A 259 -25.55 -18.76 -16.51
N MET A 260 -25.37 -18.05 -15.39
CA MET A 260 -25.49 -18.63 -14.05
C MET A 260 -26.91 -18.51 -13.48
N GLY A 261 -27.84 -17.92 -14.24
CA GLY A 261 -29.22 -17.69 -13.85
C GLY A 261 -29.43 -16.76 -12.65
N VAL A 262 -28.39 -16.08 -12.16
CA VAL A 262 -28.43 -15.29 -10.91
C VAL A 262 -27.58 -14.03 -10.99
N ALA A 263 -28.19 -12.89 -10.63
CA ALA A 263 -27.51 -11.60 -10.52
C ALA A 263 -26.51 -11.59 -9.35
N GLY A 264 -25.31 -11.06 -9.57
CA GLY A 264 -24.34 -10.78 -8.50
C GLY A 264 -23.04 -11.59 -8.55
N TRP A 265 -22.91 -12.55 -9.45
CA TRP A 265 -21.63 -13.24 -9.69
C TRP A 265 -20.59 -12.31 -10.31
N ARG A 266 -19.35 -12.45 -9.83
CA ARG A 266 -18.20 -11.70 -10.32
C ARG A 266 -17.01 -12.64 -10.47
N GLN A 267 -16.30 -12.51 -11.58
CA GLN A 267 -15.09 -13.28 -11.83
C GLN A 267 -13.93 -12.78 -10.96
N ILE A 268 -13.19 -13.72 -10.38
CA ILE A 268 -11.90 -13.47 -9.73
C ILE A 268 -10.82 -13.71 -10.78
N ARG A 269 -10.35 -12.62 -11.39
CA ARG A 269 -9.46 -12.71 -12.56
C ARG A 269 -8.08 -13.26 -12.19
N ARG A 270 -7.57 -12.98 -10.99
CA ARG A 270 -6.28 -13.50 -10.50
C ARG A 270 -6.17 -15.03 -10.38
N LEU A 271 -7.30 -15.73 -10.35
CA LEU A 271 -7.35 -17.20 -10.30
C LEU A 271 -7.61 -17.84 -11.67
N THR A 272 -7.57 -17.05 -12.75
CA THR A 272 -7.70 -17.56 -14.11
C THR A 272 -6.41 -18.26 -14.49
N GLN A 273 -6.49 -19.55 -14.81
CA GLN A 273 -5.33 -20.39 -15.10
C GLN A 273 -5.61 -21.39 -16.20
N LEU A 274 -4.56 -21.80 -16.92
CA LEU A 274 -4.62 -22.93 -17.83
C LEU A 274 -4.43 -24.22 -17.02
N VAL A 275 -5.27 -25.20 -17.28
CA VAL A 275 -5.29 -26.48 -16.58
C VAL A 275 -5.10 -27.58 -17.61
N ASP A 276 -4.27 -28.57 -17.28
CA ASP A 276 -4.02 -29.72 -18.14
C ASP A 276 -5.23 -30.66 -18.23
N SER A 277 -5.24 -31.50 -19.28
CA SER A 277 -6.35 -32.43 -19.58
C SER A 277 -6.62 -33.44 -18.46
N THR A 278 -5.68 -33.68 -17.55
CA THR A 278 -5.83 -34.57 -16.39
C THR A 278 -6.62 -33.93 -15.24
N GLU A 279 -6.57 -32.61 -15.12
CA GLU A 279 -7.24 -31.86 -14.05
C GLU A 279 -8.51 -31.13 -14.53
N ALA A 280 -8.61 -30.85 -15.84
CA ALA A 280 -9.79 -30.25 -16.47
C ALA A 280 -11.03 -31.17 -16.37
N ASN A 281 -12.23 -30.58 -16.28
CA ASN A 281 -13.49 -31.34 -16.38
C ASN A 281 -14.07 -31.40 -17.80
N THR A 282 -13.28 -31.02 -18.81
CA THR A 282 -13.71 -30.91 -20.21
C THR A 282 -13.35 -32.18 -20.98
N ALA A 283 -14.06 -32.43 -22.08
CA ALA A 283 -13.94 -33.67 -22.83
C ALA A 283 -12.74 -33.71 -23.82
N THR A 284 -12.08 -32.58 -24.13
CA THR A 284 -11.28 -32.45 -25.36
C THR A 284 -9.90 -31.79 -25.17
N GLY A 285 -9.32 -31.80 -23.96
CA GLY A 285 -7.92 -31.40 -23.72
C GLY A 285 -7.72 -30.43 -22.56
N SER A 286 -6.64 -29.65 -22.60
CA SER A 286 -6.38 -28.58 -21.61
C SER A 286 -7.51 -27.54 -21.64
N ALA A 287 -7.82 -26.95 -20.49
CA ALA A 287 -8.93 -26.01 -20.32
C ALA A 287 -8.48 -24.72 -19.64
N VAL A 288 -9.20 -23.63 -19.90
CA VAL A 288 -9.09 -22.39 -19.14
C VAL A 288 -10.04 -22.48 -17.96
N ARG A 289 -9.50 -22.45 -16.74
CA ARG A 289 -10.26 -22.44 -15.49
C ARG A 289 -10.59 -21.01 -15.09
N LEU A 290 -11.87 -20.76 -14.91
CA LEU A 290 -12.42 -19.48 -14.48
C LEU A 290 -13.03 -19.66 -13.08
N VAL A 291 -12.76 -18.72 -12.18
CA VAL A 291 -13.29 -18.71 -10.82
C VAL A 291 -14.19 -17.50 -10.66
N SER A 292 -15.37 -17.71 -10.09
CA SER A 292 -16.32 -16.64 -9.78
C SER A 292 -16.83 -16.75 -8.35
N ILE A 293 -17.19 -15.61 -7.77
CA ILE A 293 -17.69 -15.49 -6.40
C ILE A 293 -18.98 -14.67 -6.37
N ALA A 294 -19.86 -15.01 -5.43
CA ALA A 294 -21.07 -14.25 -5.10
C ALA A 294 -21.42 -14.39 -3.61
N VAL A 295 -22.24 -13.45 -3.12
CA VAL A 295 -22.88 -13.55 -1.81
C VAL A 295 -23.98 -14.62 -1.81
N SER A 296 -24.07 -15.41 -0.74
CA SER A 296 -24.66 -16.75 -0.64
C SER A 296 -26.18 -16.92 -0.88
N ALA A 297 -26.92 -15.86 -1.23
CA ALA A 297 -28.33 -16.01 -1.64
C ALA A 297 -28.50 -16.77 -2.97
N SER A 298 -27.41 -17.04 -3.70
CA SER A 298 -27.45 -17.72 -5.00
C SER A 298 -27.66 -19.23 -4.88
N THR A 299 -28.67 -19.77 -5.56
CA THR A 299 -28.96 -21.20 -5.78
C THR A 299 -27.83 -21.93 -6.52
N THR A 300 -27.91 -23.27 -6.63
CA THR A 300 -27.04 -24.08 -7.49
C THR A 300 -27.11 -23.58 -8.93
N ILE A 301 -25.96 -23.50 -9.58
CA ILE A 301 -25.80 -22.80 -10.86
C ILE A 301 -25.65 -23.82 -11.98
N SER A 302 -26.24 -23.49 -13.14
CA SER A 302 -25.93 -24.11 -14.43
C SER A 302 -25.14 -23.11 -15.28
N LEU A 303 -24.46 -23.55 -16.33
CA LEU A 303 -23.79 -22.67 -17.29
C LEU A 303 -24.60 -22.68 -18.59
N ALA A 304 -25.14 -21.53 -19.01
CA ALA A 304 -25.84 -21.39 -20.29
C ALA A 304 -25.40 -20.13 -21.07
N GLY A 305 -24.69 -20.30 -22.20
CA GLY A 305 -24.45 -19.20 -23.15
C GLY A 305 -23.50 -18.11 -22.65
N THR A 306 -22.47 -18.46 -21.89
CA THR A 306 -21.42 -17.51 -21.47
C THR A 306 -20.58 -17.04 -22.66
N THR A 307 -20.27 -15.75 -22.73
CA THR A 307 -19.21 -15.24 -23.61
C THR A 307 -18.05 -14.76 -22.75
N VAL A 308 -16.84 -15.11 -23.15
CA VAL A 308 -15.61 -14.62 -22.53
C VAL A 308 -14.95 -13.69 -23.53
N GLN A 309 -14.71 -12.46 -23.12
CA GLN A 309 -13.85 -11.54 -23.85
C GLN A 309 -12.41 -11.97 -23.62
N VAL A 310 -11.75 -12.31 -24.71
CA VAL A 310 -10.37 -12.79 -24.71
C VAL A 310 -9.47 -11.77 -25.39
N PRO A 311 -8.23 -11.61 -24.89
CA PRO A 311 -7.20 -10.80 -25.55
C PRO A 311 -6.78 -11.42 -26.88
N ILE A 312 -6.56 -10.62 -27.92
CA ILE A 312 -5.96 -11.08 -29.18
C ILE A 312 -4.45 -10.78 -29.15
N ARG A 313 -3.67 -11.72 -29.70
CA ARG A 313 -2.25 -11.55 -30.01
C ARG A 313 -2.10 -11.41 -31.52
N ASP A 314 -1.39 -10.39 -31.97
CA ASP A 314 -0.96 -10.25 -33.37
C ASP A 314 0.06 -11.33 -33.76
#